data_AF-R7T4F3-F1
#
_entry.id   AF-R7T4F3-F1
#
_cell.length_a   1.000
_cell.length_b   1.000
_cell.length_c   1.000
_cell.angle_alpha   90.00
_cell.angle_beta   90.00
_cell.angle_gamma   90.00
#
_symmetry.space_group_name_H-M   'P 1'
#
loop_
_entity.id
_entity.type
_entity.pdbx_description
1 polymer ?
#
loop_
_entity_poly.entity_id
_entity_poly.type
_entity_poly.pdbx_seq_one_letter_code
_entity_poly.pdbx_strand_id
1 'polypeptide(L)'
;MDIPTRPSAVVRMGKDGKKAPRPVKVSFPTPIDARIFLSKAEELKNDANESITRIRCRDPAEAQKSNCTIVKRICCKIGKLILATDVYNHALNEQSQDQPLMIENDTVETTAAAEGEERARNSSPEPSSSNVANERWISACMMNCQSVGNKALTIKDYTVEHDFDCVFLTETWLTSTRQRICGDLTPTGYKLRALNRKEKRGGGVAVLHKSNIRVDEVKDLTTDSLEGLEVTISSTRSVRILLLYRLKVSVSNPRDAFLNDLQDILECLIVKPKSFIILGDFNIHWDVEADRERMKLLDMAEAFQLVQHVTGATHRDGHTIDLILSRDGDNLVADAFHGLQISDHRAVHFSINAAKPHPPRKKITFRKLRNVVQVALKRDLR
;
A
#
# COMPACT_ATOMS: atom_id res chain seq x y z
N MET A 1 -21.10 -8.63 -9.52
CA MET A 1 -20.31 -7.40 -9.34
C MET A 1 -19.20 -7.72 -8.36
N ASP A 2 -17.95 -7.75 -8.79
CA ASP A 2 -16.82 -7.70 -7.85
C ASP A 2 -16.49 -6.24 -7.58
N ILE A 3 -17.23 -5.64 -6.64
CA ILE A 3 -16.73 -4.46 -5.95
C ILE A 3 -15.96 -5.02 -4.76
N PRO A 4 -14.63 -4.86 -4.70
CA PRO A 4 -13.81 -5.51 -3.67
C PRO A 4 -14.16 -5.04 -2.25
N THR A 5 -14.87 -3.92 -2.11
CA THR A 5 -15.15 -3.28 -0.83
C THR A 5 -16.65 -3.02 -0.64
N ARG A 6 -17.25 -3.64 0.38
CA ARG A 6 -18.67 -3.42 0.75
C ARG A 6 -18.79 -2.15 1.62
N PRO A 7 -19.78 -1.28 1.39
CA PRO A 7 -20.05 -0.16 2.29
C PRO A 7 -20.35 -0.63 3.72
N SER A 8 -19.84 0.10 4.71
CA SER A 8 -20.10 -0.18 6.12
C SER A 8 -21.45 0.36 6.61
N ALA A 9 -21.94 1.44 6.00
CA ALA A 9 -23.26 1.98 6.31
C ALA A 9 -23.84 2.78 5.15
N VAL A 10 -25.17 2.80 5.04
CA VAL A 10 -25.91 3.56 4.03
C VAL A 10 -27.02 4.33 4.72
N VAL A 11 -26.86 5.66 4.83
CA VAL A 11 -27.79 6.53 5.57
C VAL A 11 -28.48 7.51 4.62
N ARG A 12 -29.82 7.57 4.63
CA ARG A 12 -30.57 8.59 3.90
C ARG A 12 -30.55 9.89 4.68
N MET A 13 -30.12 10.97 4.03
CA MET A 13 -30.02 12.29 4.64
C MET A 13 -31.29 13.12 4.35
N GLY A 14 -31.80 13.84 5.37
CA GLY A 14 -32.92 14.79 5.27
C GLY A 14 -34.26 14.32 5.87
N LYS A 15 -35.16 15.28 6.15
CA LYS A 15 -36.50 15.04 6.73
C LYS A 15 -37.44 14.32 5.75
N ASP A 16 -38.25 13.40 6.25
CA ASP A 16 -39.32 12.74 5.49
C ASP A 16 -40.44 13.74 5.14
N GLY A 17 -40.87 13.76 3.88
CA GLY A 17 -42.03 14.56 3.45
C GLY A 17 -41.85 15.53 2.26
N LYS A 18 -40.74 15.52 1.51
CA LYS A 18 -40.62 16.31 0.26
C LYS A 18 -40.70 15.41 -0.97
N LYS A 19 -41.39 15.88 -2.03
CA LYS A 19 -41.55 15.23 -3.38
C LYS A 19 -40.22 14.92 -4.12
N ALA A 20 -39.06 15.12 -3.50
CA ALA A 20 -37.76 14.97 -4.13
C ALA A 20 -36.97 13.79 -3.51
N PRO A 21 -36.15 13.10 -4.33
CA PRO A 21 -35.27 12.06 -3.85
C PRO A 21 -34.30 12.44 -2.74
N ARG A 22 -34.20 11.63 -1.67
CA ARG A 22 -33.27 11.86 -0.55
C ARG A 22 -31.84 11.43 -0.90
N PRO A 23 -30.82 12.28 -0.70
CA PRO A 23 -29.42 11.90 -0.87
C PRO A 23 -29.03 10.81 0.12
N VAL A 24 -28.11 9.94 -0.30
CA VAL A 24 -27.63 8.81 0.49
C VAL A 24 -26.16 9.05 0.82
N LYS A 25 -25.83 9.03 2.11
CA LYS A 25 -24.46 8.98 2.60
C LYS A 25 -24.05 7.51 2.68
N VAL A 26 -23.00 7.16 1.95
CA VAL A 26 -22.39 5.84 1.97
C VAL A 26 -21.10 5.96 2.75
N SER A 27 -20.95 5.16 3.79
CA SER A 27 -19.75 5.09 4.63
C SER A 27 -18.96 3.84 4.28
N PHE A 28 -17.64 3.93 4.41
CA PHE A 28 -16.72 2.81 4.21
C PHE A 28 -15.83 2.65 5.45
N PRO A 29 -15.30 1.44 5.71
CA PRO A 29 -14.36 1.21 6.80
C PRO A 29 -13.12 2.10 6.69
N THR A 30 -12.60 2.27 5.47
CA THR A 30 -11.40 3.06 5.21
C THR A 30 -11.64 4.15 4.14
N PRO A 31 -10.87 5.25 4.16
CA PRO A 31 -10.88 6.23 3.07
C PRO A 31 -10.55 5.63 1.70
N ILE A 32 -9.70 4.60 1.68
CA ILE A 32 -9.25 3.90 0.48
C ILE A 32 -10.42 3.14 -0.15
N ASP A 33 -11.17 2.40 0.66
CA ASP A 33 -12.38 1.70 0.23
C ASP A 33 -13.38 2.67 -0.41
N ALA A 34 -13.55 3.85 0.20
CA ALA A 34 -14.41 4.90 -0.33
C ALA A 34 -13.93 5.43 -1.68
N ARG A 35 -12.61 5.58 -1.87
CA ARG A 35 -12.01 6.05 -3.13
C ARG A 35 -12.00 5.00 -4.23
N ILE A 36 -11.76 3.72 -3.91
CA ILE A 36 -11.91 2.61 -4.87
C ILE A 36 -13.34 2.58 -5.39
N PHE A 37 -14.32 2.65 -4.47
CA PHE A 37 -15.73 2.72 -4.84
C PHE A 37 -16.05 3.93 -5.72
N LEU A 38 -15.49 5.11 -5.38
CA LEU A 38 -15.64 6.33 -6.18
C LEU A 38 -15.08 6.16 -7.59
N SER A 39 -13.84 5.68 -7.73
CA SER A 39 -13.17 5.46 -9.01
C SER A 39 -13.97 4.52 -9.90
N LYS A 40 -14.43 3.39 -9.34
CA LYS A 40 -15.25 2.43 -10.11
C LYS A 40 -16.60 3.00 -10.52
N ALA A 41 -17.23 3.78 -9.65
CA ALA A 41 -18.47 4.47 -9.97
C ALA A 41 -18.29 5.53 -11.08
N GLU A 42 -17.11 6.12 -11.21
CA GLU A 42 -16.77 7.07 -12.27
C GLU A 42 -16.45 6.38 -13.60
N GLU A 43 -15.69 5.28 -13.59
CA GLU A 43 -15.45 4.44 -14.77
C GLU A 43 -16.79 4.04 -15.43
N LEU A 44 -17.75 3.57 -14.64
CA LEU A 44 -19.06 3.13 -15.12
C LEU A 44 -19.94 4.27 -15.66
N LYS A 45 -19.63 5.53 -15.38
CA LYS A 45 -20.33 6.68 -16.03
C LYS A 45 -19.87 6.89 -17.46
N ASN A 46 -18.63 6.53 -17.77
CA ASN A 46 -18.07 6.69 -19.11
C ASN A 46 -18.65 5.65 -20.08
N ASP A 47 -19.14 4.50 -19.57
CA ASP A 47 -19.78 3.44 -20.36
C ASP A 47 -21.26 3.72 -20.72
N ALA A 48 -21.67 5.00 -20.74
CA ALA A 48 -22.98 5.48 -21.22
C ALA A 48 -24.24 4.86 -20.57
N ASN A 49 -24.15 4.28 -19.38
CA ASN A 49 -25.33 3.80 -18.66
C ASN A 49 -26.08 4.99 -18.02
N GLU A 50 -27.20 5.42 -18.62
CA GLU A 50 -28.05 6.55 -18.15
C GLU A 50 -28.48 6.48 -16.68
N SER A 51 -28.44 5.27 -16.10
CA SER A 51 -28.76 5.03 -14.68
C SER A 51 -27.66 5.50 -13.72
N ILE A 52 -26.40 5.47 -14.17
CA ILE A 52 -25.17 5.69 -13.36
C ILE A 52 -24.65 7.12 -13.53
N THR A 53 -24.88 7.74 -14.68
CA THR A 53 -24.53 9.16 -14.95
C THR A 53 -25.18 10.15 -13.98
N ARG A 54 -26.27 9.75 -13.30
CA ARG A 54 -26.95 10.55 -12.27
C ARG A 54 -26.33 10.45 -10.87
N ILE A 55 -25.34 9.59 -10.66
CA ILE A 55 -24.66 9.41 -9.36
C ILE A 55 -23.63 10.53 -9.16
N ARG A 56 -23.76 11.33 -8.10
CA ARG A 56 -22.77 12.33 -7.69
C ARG A 56 -22.12 11.85 -6.40
N CYS A 57 -20.84 11.51 -6.48
CA CYS A 57 -20.02 11.20 -5.33
C CYS A 57 -19.08 12.39 -5.08
N ARG A 58 -18.80 12.72 -3.83
CA ARG A 58 -17.89 13.83 -3.45
C ARG A 58 -16.72 13.26 -2.67
N ASP A 59 -15.52 13.80 -2.90
CA ASP A 59 -14.36 13.47 -2.10
C ASP A 59 -14.59 13.90 -0.63
N PRO A 60 -14.21 13.07 0.36
CA PRO A 60 -14.24 13.43 1.77
C PRO A 60 -13.62 14.81 2.10
N ALA A 61 -12.57 15.21 1.37
CA ALA A 61 -11.89 16.51 1.57
C ALA A 61 -12.70 17.71 1.07
N GLU A 62 -13.52 17.55 0.01
CA GLU A 62 -14.41 18.60 -0.49
C GLU A 62 -15.72 18.71 0.30
N ALA A 63 -16.15 17.61 0.94
CA ALA A 63 -17.33 17.60 1.79
C ALA A 63 -17.19 18.51 3.02
N GLN A 64 -15.97 18.73 3.53
CA GLN A 64 -15.71 19.67 4.64
C GLN A 64 -15.80 21.15 4.22
N LYS A 65 -15.57 21.49 2.94
CA LYS A 65 -15.67 22.88 2.43
C LYS A 65 -17.08 23.28 1.98
N SER A 66 -17.96 22.31 1.70
CA SER A 66 -19.25 22.53 1.03
C SER A 66 -20.47 22.37 1.94
N ASN A 67 -20.38 22.80 3.20
CA ASN A 67 -21.54 22.97 4.09
C ASN A 67 -22.45 24.15 3.70
N CYS A 68 -22.15 24.86 2.60
CA CYS A 68 -23.07 25.82 2.00
C CYS A 68 -23.41 25.40 0.56
N THR A 69 -24.68 25.07 0.38
CA THR A 69 -25.45 25.29 -0.87
C THR A 69 -25.45 24.13 -1.90
N ILE A 70 -26.61 23.46 -1.94
CA ILE A 70 -27.21 22.67 -3.04
C ILE A 70 -26.82 21.18 -3.14
N VAL A 71 -27.69 20.35 -2.57
CA VAL A 71 -27.85 18.92 -2.90
C VAL A 71 -29.24 18.74 -3.50
N LYS A 72 -29.33 18.44 -4.81
CA LYS A 72 -30.59 18.04 -5.46
C LYS A 72 -30.38 16.78 -6.31
N ARG A 73 -31.18 15.75 -5.96
CA ARG A 73 -31.67 14.58 -6.72
C ARG A 73 -30.76 13.34 -6.88
N ILE A 74 -30.98 12.30 -6.07
CA ILE A 74 -30.85 10.87 -6.48
C ILE A 74 -31.84 9.98 -5.67
N CYS A 75 -32.71 9.21 -6.35
CA CYS A 75 -33.51 8.12 -5.73
C CYS A 75 -33.43 6.85 -6.57
N CYS A 76 -33.53 5.73 -5.85
CA CYS A 76 -34.12 4.45 -6.25
C CYS A 76 -33.30 3.37 -7.02
N LYS A 77 -31.99 3.50 -7.22
CA LYS A 77 -31.22 2.39 -7.86
C LYS A 77 -30.08 1.77 -7.04
N ILE A 78 -29.60 2.40 -5.97
CA ILE A 78 -28.55 1.82 -5.12
C ILE A 78 -29.06 0.62 -4.29
N GLY A 79 -30.34 0.60 -3.92
CA GLY A 79 -30.93 -0.50 -3.13
C GLY A 79 -31.10 -1.82 -3.88
N LYS A 80 -31.28 -1.79 -5.21
CA LYS A 80 -31.42 -3.03 -6.01
C LYS A 80 -30.07 -3.71 -6.30
N LEU A 81 -28.97 -2.99 -6.13
CA LEU A 81 -27.63 -3.48 -6.43
C LEU A 81 -27.02 -4.24 -5.24
N ILE A 82 -27.48 -3.95 -4.02
CA ILE A 82 -27.03 -4.61 -2.78
C ILE A 82 -27.83 -5.91 -2.55
N LEU A 83 -29.14 -5.92 -2.86
CA LEU A 83 -30.00 -7.09 -2.64
C LEU A 83 -29.78 -8.26 -3.61
N ALA A 84 -29.15 -8.05 -4.77
CA ALA A 84 -28.91 -9.12 -5.74
C ALA A 84 -27.76 -10.06 -5.34
N THR A 85 -26.85 -9.62 -4.47
CA THR A 85 -25.66 -10.39 -4.09
C THR A 85 -25.93 -11.34 -2.91
N ASP A 86 -26.85 -10.97 -2.01
CA ASP A 86 -27.16 -11.80 -0.84
C ASP A 86 -28.19 -12.93 -1.17
N VAL A 87 -29.03 -12.77 -2.20
CA VAL A 87 -29.93 -13.83 -2.67
C VAL A 87 -29.17 -14.89 -3.50
N TYR A 88 -28.11 -14.51 -4.21
CA TYR A 88 -27.32 -15.44 -5.02
C TYR A 88 -26.49 -16.42 -4.15
N ASN A 89 -26.00 -15.97 -3.00
CA ASN A 89 -25.22 -16.81 -2.09
C ASN A 89 -26.07 -17.63 -1.10
N HIS A 90 -27.35 -17.30 -0.93
CA HIS A 90 -28.31 -18.13 -0.19
C HIS A 90 -28.95 -19.21 -1.09
N ALA A 91 -29.01 -18.99 -2.41
CA ALA A 91 -29.58 -19.93 -3.37
C ALA A 91 -28.64 -21.09 -3.79
N LEU A 92 -27.39 -21.10 -3.34
CA LEU A 92 -26.41 -22.16 -3.65
C LEU A 92 -26.17 -23.17 -2.51
N ASN A 93 -26.80 -23.00 -1.34
CA ASN A 93 -26.62 -23.88 -0.18
C ASN A 93 -27.88 -24.63 0.29
N GLU A 94 -28.96 -24.64 -0.49
CA GLU A 94 -30.17 -25.42 -0.15
C GLU A 94 -30.60 -26.32 -1.32
N GLN A 95 -29.84 -27.39 -1.55
CA GLN A 95 -30.34 -28.65 -2.12
C GLN A 95 -29.66 -29.84 -1.43
N SER A 96 -30.20 -30.22 -0.27
CA SER A 96 -30.24 -31.60 0.29
C SER A 96 -31.03 -31.50 1.60
N GLN A 97 -32.35 -31.58 1.48
CA GLN A 97 -33.16 -32.76 1.83
C GLN A 97 -33.45 -32.90 3.34
N ASP A 98 -34.70 -32.56 3.66
CA ASP A 98 -35.67 -33.34 4.43
C ASP A 98 -35.41 -33.70 5.90
N GLN A 99 -36.08 -32.91 6.76
CA GLN A 99 -37.17 -33.34 7.66
C GLN A 99 -36.83 -33.99 9.04
N PRO A 100 -37.77 -33.94 10.02
CA PRO A 100 -37.60 -33.17 11.26
C PRO A 100 -37.70 -34.03 12.53
N LEU A 101 -37.45 -33.45 13.73
CA LEU A 101 -38.18 -33.75 14.99
C LEU A 101 -37.65 -32.92 16.19
N MET A 102 -38.48 -31.96 16.61
CA MET A 102 -38.99 -31.67 17.97
C MET A 102 -38.29 -32.21 19.26
N ILE A 103 -38.19 -31.29 20.26
CA ILE A 103 -38.33 -31.47 21.74
C ILE A 103 -37.10 -32.09 22.45
N GLU A 104 -36.58 -31.68 23.63
CA GLU A 104 -36.94 -30.78 24.75
C GLU A 104 -35.63 -30.34 25.47
N ASN A 105 -35.73 -29.33 26.33
CA ASN A 105 -34.70 -28.98 27.32
C ASN A 105 -34.71 -30.01 28.46
N ASP A 106 -33.55 -30.28 29.07
CA ASP A 106 -33.49 -30.49 30.51
C ASP A 106 -32.12 -30.18 31.12
N THR A 107 -32.22 -29.59 32.30
CA THR A 107 -31.17 -29.17 33.24
C THR A 107 -30.69 -30.32 34.14
N VAL A 108 -29.57 -30.08 34.84
CA VAL A 108 -29.26 -30.44 36.26
C VAL A 108 -28.03 -31.36 36.52
N GLU A 109 -27.18 -30.82 37.41
CA GLU A 109 -26.27 -31.37 38.44
C GLU A 109 -24.92 -32.10 38.17
N THR A 110 -23.86 -31.40 38.60
CA THR A 110 -22.87 -31.73 39.65
C THR A 110 -22.72 -33.17 40.17
N THR A 111 -21.45 -33.64 40.25
CA THR A 111 -20.86 -34.24 41.47
C THR A 111 -19.34 -34.13 41.48
N ALA A 112 -18.78 -34.01 42.69
CA ALA A 112 -17.40 -33.71 43.08
C ALA A 112 -16.54 -34.94 43.45
N ALA A 113 -15.21 -34.71 43.59
CA ALA A 113 -14.22 -35.29 44.55
C ALA A 113 -12.82 -35.34 43.88
N ALA A 114 -11.79 -34.59 44.31
CA ALA A 114 -10.87 -34.80 45.46
C ALA A 114 -10.00 -36.06 45.26
N GLU A 115 -8.66 -36.14 45.42
CA GLU A 115 -7.60 -35.46 46.20
C GLU A 115 -6.26 -35.66 45.42
N GLY A 116 -5.22 -34.84 45.53
CA GLY A 116 -4.28 -34.81 46.64
C GLY A 116 -3.04 -33.94 46.36
N GLU A 117 -2.46 -33.43 47.44
CA GLU A 117 -1.43 -32.40 47.56
C GLU A 117 -0.01 -32.87 47.20
N GLU A 118 0.88 -31.96 46.76
CA GLU A 118 2.11 -31.65 47.52
C GLU A 118 2.74 -30.30 47.08
N ARG A 119 3.28 -29.60 48.07
CA ARG A 119 3.66 -28.19 48.09
C ARG A 119 5.18 -28.08 48.32
N ALA A 120 5.92 -27.44 47.41
CA ALA A 120 7.29 -26.99 47.70
C ALA A 120 7.54 -25.57 47.15
N ARG A 121 8.28 -24.79 47.95
CA ARG A 121 8.33 -23.32 47.99
C ARG A 121 9.36 -22.72 47.02
N ASN A 122 9.00 -21.54 46.51
CA ASN A 122 9.82 -20.36 46.19
C ASN A 122 11.23 -20.53 45.58
N SER A 123 11.33 -20.13 44.31
CA SER A 123 12.43 -19.30 43.82
C SER A 123 11.91 -18.33 42.77
N SER A 124 11.98 -17.03 43.06
CA SER A 124 11.64 -15.94 42.15
C SER A 124 12.42 -16.07 40.83
N PRO A 125 11.79 -16.02 39.64
CA PRO A 125 12.54 -15.79 38.43
C PRO A 125 12.80 -14.29 38.30
N GLU A 126 14.08 -13.92 38.36
CA GLU A 126 14.54 -12.65 37.80
C GLU A 126 14.00 -12.50 36.38
N PRO A 127 13.62 -11.29 35.93
CA PRO A 127 13.22 -11.09 34.55
C PRO A 127 14.45 -11.30 33.68
N SER A 128 14.55 -12.49 33.08
CA SER A 128 15.49 -12.78 32.02
C SER A 128 15.33 -11.70 30.96
N SER A 129 16.35 -10.87 30.82
CA SER A 129 16.46 -9.84 29.81
C SER A 129 16.63 -10.49 28.42
N SER A 130 15.59 -11.12 27.92
CA SER A 130 15.45 -11.43 26.50
C SER A 130 14.78 -10.24 25.81
N ASN A 131 15.39 -9.05 25.93
CA ASN A 131 15.23 -8.06 24.89
C ASN A 131 16.09 -8.54 23.73
N VAL A 132 15.55 -9.47 22.95
CA VAL A 132 15.89 -9.57 21.53
C VAL A 132 15.82 -8.14 21.04
N ALA A 133 16.96 -7.57 20.62
CA ALA A 133 16.96 -6.27 19.99
C ALA A 133 15.93 -6.36 18.87
N ASN A 134 14.79 -5.69 19.03
CA ASN A 134 13.77 -5.59 17.99
C ASN A 134 14.44 -4.90 16.80
N GLU A 135 15.08 -5.67 15.93
CA GLU A 135 15.53 -5.22 14.62
C GLU A 135 14.27 -4.82 13.89
N ARG A 136 13.90 -3.54 13.97
CA ARG A 136 12.68 -3.08 13.34
C ARG A 136 12.99 -2.96 11.85
N TRP A 137 12.45 -3.85 11.04
CA TRP A 137 12.54 -3.80 9.59
C TRP A 137 11.88 -2.52 9.06
N ILE A 138 12.39 -1.98 7.95
CA ILE A 138 11.76 -0.88 7.22
C ILE A 138 10.59 -1.46 6.44
N SER A 139 9.36 -1.06 6.79
CA SER A 139 8.16 -1.48 6.07
C SER A 139 8.14 -0.74 4.73
N ALA A 140 8.01 -1.50 3.65
CA ALA A 140 8.11 -0.98 2.30
C ALA A 140 6.97 -1.45 1.40
N CYS A 141 6.70 -0.66 0.37
CA CYS A 141 5.74 -1.00 -0.67
C CYS A 141 6.31 -0.61 -2.03
N MET A 142 6.12 -1.45 -3.04
CA MET A 142 6.37 -1.11 -4.44
C MET A 142 5.05 -1.10 -5.20
N MET A 143 4.88 -0.16 -6.13
CA MET A 143 3.69 -0.09 -6.98
C MET A 143 3.99 0.55 -8.34
N ASN A 144 3.59 -0.11 -9.42
CA ASN A 144 3.42 0.56 -10.71
C ASN A 144 2.12 1.36 -10.67
N CYS A 145 2.27 2.69 -10.75
CA CYS A 145 1.15 3.60 -10.60
C CYS A 145 0.33 3.75 -11.88
N GLN A 146 0.87 3.46 -13.06
CA GLN A 146 0.29 3.80 -14.36
C GLN A 146 -0.35 5.21 -14.35
N SER A 147 0.47 6.24 -14.08
CA SER A 147 0.10 7.62 -13.72
C SER A 147 -0.40 7.80 -12.27
N VAL A 148 0.24 8.68 -11.50
CA VAL A 148 -0.27 9.11 -10.18
C VAL A 148 -1.41 10.13 -10.27
N GLY A 149 -1.74 10.65 -11.45
CA GLY A 149 -2.56 11.87 -11.59
C GLY A 149 -3.88 11.87 -10.81
N ASN A 150 -4.78 10.92 -11.09
CA ASN A 150 -6.06 10.74 -10.39
C ASN A 150 -5.95 9.81 -9.17
N LYS A 151 -4.77 9.22 -8.93
CA LYS A 151 -4.51 8.21 -7.90
C LYS A 151 -3.71 8.75 -6.72
N ALA A 152 -3.19 9.97 -6.79
CA ALA A 152 -2.29 10.55 -5.81
C ALA A 152 -2.85 10.49 -4.39
N LEU A 153 -4.11 10.86 -4.22
CA LEU A 153 -4.79 10.81 -2.94
C LEU A 153 -4.97 9.35 -2.46
N THR A 154 -5.41 8.43 -3.33
CA THR A 154 -5.53 7.00 -2.99
C THR A 154 -4.19 6.40 -2.54
N ILE A 155 -3.11 6.70 -3.26
CA ILE A 155 -1.75 6.25 -2.92
C ILE A 155 -1.30 6.85 -1.58
N LYS A 156 -1.61 8.12 -1.33
CA LYS A 156 -1.33 8.79 -0.05
C LYS A 156 -2.05 8.12 1.12
N ASP A 157 -3.36 7.88 1.00
CA ASP A 157 -4.13 7.22 2.06
C ASP A 157 -3.63 5.80 2.30
N TYR A 158 -3.34 5.05 1.23
CA TYR A 158 -2.73 3.72 1.29
C TYR A 158 -1.38 3.71 2.00
N THR A 159 -0.56 4.72 1.73
CA THR A 159 0.73 4.89 2.42
C THR A 159 0.55 5.10 3.92
N VAL A 160 -0.41 5.93 4.32
CA VAL A 160 -0.66 6.26 5.72
C VAL A 160 -1.35 5.11 6.46
N GLU A 161 -2.31 4.44 5.83
CA GLU A 161 -3.09 3.36 6.43
C GLU A 161 -2.22 2.15 6.81
N HIS A 162 -1.27 1.80 5.95
CA HIS A 162 -0.32 0.72 6.20
C HIS A 162 0.97 1.17 6.92
N ASP A 163 1.10 2.46 7.23
CA ASP A 163 2.27 3.07 7.87
C ASP A 163 3.62 2.71 7.20
N PHE A 164 3.67 2.66 5.85
CA PHE A 164 4.90 2.33 5.13
C PHE A 164 6.01 3.34 5.43
N ASP A 165 7.21 2.87 5.68
CA ASP A 165 8.36 3.75 5.87
C ASP A 165 8.92 4.24 4.54
N CYS A 166 8.88 3.38 3.51
CA CYS A 166 9.31 3.66 2.14
C CYS A 166 8.28 3.14 1.13
N VAL A 167 8.00 3.91 0.09
CA VAL A 167 7.15 3.51 -1.03
C VAL A 167 7.88 3.81 -2.34
N PHE A 168 8.00 2.79 -3.19
CA PHE A 168 8.69 2.82 -4.47
C PHE A 168 7.66 2.83 -5.60
N LEU A 169 7.69 3.86 -6.42
CA LEU A 169 6.67 4.13 -7.45
C LEU A 169 7.31 4.06 -8.84
N THR A 170 6.80 3.19 -9.70
CA THR A 170 7.10 3.22 -11.15
C THR A 170 5.92 3.82 -11.93
N GLU A 171 6.17 4.24 -13.17
CA GLU A 171 5.18 4.91 -14.04
C GLU A 171 4.42 6.06 -13.35
N THR A 172 5.15 6.95 -12.69
CA THR A 172 4.52 8.07 -11.97
C THR A 172 3.84 9.08 -12.89
N TRP A 173 4.40 9.29 -14.09
CA TRP A 173 3.98 10.28 -15.09
C TRP A 173 3.94 11.71 -14.53
N LEU A 174 4.81 11.98 -13.56
CA LEU A 174 5.02 13.31 -13.00
C LEU A 174 5.80 14.18 -14.00
N THR A 175 5.41 15.45 -14.08
CA THR A 175 6.08 16.46 -14.90
C THR A 175 6.43 17.66 -14.03
N SER A 176 7.41 18.47 -14.43
CA SER A 176 7.79 19.70 -13.73
C SER A 176 6.63 20.68 -13.52
N THR A 177 5.62 20.63 -14.38
CA THR A 177 4.40 21.45 -14.34
C THR A 177 3.34 20.96 -13.35
N ARG A 178 3.44 19.73 -12.83
CA ARG A 178 2.41 19.08 -11.99
C ARG A 178 2.76 19.06 -10.50
N GLN A 179 3.37 20.12 -9.99
CA GLN A 179 3.80 20.22 -8.59
C GLN A 179 2.68 19.99 -7.56
N ARG A 180 1.43 20.35 -7.88
CA ARG A 180 0.26 20.11 -7.01
C ARG A 180 0.08 18.62 -6.71
N ILE A 181 0.25 17.76 -7.73
CA ILE A 181 0.09 16.31 -7.60
C ILE A 181 1.16 15.74 -6.66
N CYS A 182 2.38 16.30 -6.67
CA CYS A 182 3.41 15.92 -5.70
C CYS A 182 2.98 16.22 -4.26
N GLY A 183 2.32 17.36 -4.01
CA GLY A 183 1.76 17.71 -2.71
C GLY A 183 0.62 16.79 -2.28
N ASP A 184 -0.27 16.46 -3.21
CA ASP A 184 -1.39 15.53 -2.95
C ASP A 184 -0.91 14.09 -2.73
N LEU A 185 0.16 13.69 -3.40
CA LEU A 185 0.80 12.37 -3.27
C LEU A 185 1.59 12.22 -1.97
N THR A 186 2.11 13.32 -1.40
CA THR A 186 3.02 13.28 -0.24
C THR A 186 2.23 13.45 1.07
N PRO A 187 2.14 12.41 1.93
CA PRO A 187 1.57 12.57 3.26
C PRO A 187 2.41 13.46 4.17
N THR A 188 1.78 14.04 5.19
CA THR A 188 2.49 14.81 6.22
C THR A 188 3.52 13.91 6.91
N GLY A 189 4.76 14.41 7.03
CA GLY A 189 5.86 13.64 7.61
C GLY A 189 6.63 12.80 6.59
N TYR A 190 6.28 12.84 5.30
CA TYR A 190 7.01 12.16 4.23
C TYR A 190 7.75 13.14 3.32
N LYS A 191 8.70 12.60 2.56
CA LYS A 191 9.45 13.29 1.52
C LYS A 191 9.36 12.48 0.22
N LEU A 192 9.21 13.18 -0.90
CA LEU A 192 9.17 12.60 -2.23
C LEU A 192 10.47 12.91 -2.97
N ARG A 193 11.11 11.88 -3.52
CA ARG A 193 12.25 11.95 -4.44
C ARG A 193 11.79 11.39 -5.78
N ALA A 194 11.55 12.25 -6.77
CA ALA A 194 11.04 11.83 -8.08
C ALA A 194 12.03 12.18 -9.18
N LEU A 195 12.18 11.28 -10.16
CA LEU A 195 12.89 11.51 -11.39
C LEU A 195 11.87 11.57 -12.53
N ASN A 196 11.67 12.78 -13.04
CA ASN A 196 10.65 13.08 -14.03
C ASN A 196 11.27 13.16 -15.43
N ARG A 197 10.58 12.62 -16.44
CA ARG A 197 10.97 12.85 -17.83
C ARG A 197 10.87 14.32 -18.19
N LYS A 198 11.91 14.84 -18.83
CA LYS A 198 11.84 16.12 -19.53
C LYS A 198 10.96 15.91 -20.77
N GLU A 199 9.87 16.68 -20.86
CA GLU A 199 9.08 16.89 -22.09
C GLU A 199 8.32 15.69 -22.68
N LYS A 200 8.31 14.51 -22.04
CA LYS A 200 7.51 13.35 -22.47
C LYS A 200 6.38 13.03 -21.48
N ARG A 201 5.25 12.57 -22.01
CA ARG A 201 4.17 11.95 -21.22
C ARG A 201 4.49 10.47 -21.00
N GLY A 202 4.31 9.98 -19.78
CA GLY A 202 4.52 8.57 -19.44
C GLY A 202 5.91 8.27 -18.87
N GLY A 203 6.01 7.23 -18.06
CA GLY A 203 7.24 6.83 -17.35
C GLY A 203 7.45 7.56 -16.02
N GLY A 204 8.69 7.63 -15.58
CA GLY A 204 9.15 8.28 -14.35
C GLY A 204 9.06 7.38 -13.12
N VAL A 205 10.07 7.48 -12.27
CA VAL A 205 10.21 6.72 -11.02
C VAL A 205 10.26 7.67 -9.82
N ALA A 206 9.73 7.25 -8.68
CA ALA A 206 9.81 8.03 -7.45
C ALA A 206 9.89 7.18 -6.19
N VAL A 207 10.53 7.73 -5.17
CA VAL A 207 10.58 7.17 -3.82
C VAL A 207 9.92 8.15 -2.86
N LEU A 208 8.87 7.69 -2.18
CA LEU A 208 8.23 8.37 -1.08
C LEU A 208 8.70 7.74 0.23
N HIS A 209 9.21 8.51 1.18
CA HIS A 209 9.75 7.96 2.42
C HIS A 209 9.44 8.84 3.63
N LYS A 210 9.31 8.24 4.82
CA LYS A 210 9.14 9.01 6.06
C LYS A 210 10.36 9.91 6.29
N SER A 211 10.12 11.09 6.86
CA SER A 211 11.15 12.14 7.05
C SER A 211 12.25 11.75 8.03
N ASN A 212 11.98 10.79 8.92
CA ASN A 212 12.94 10.21 9.87
C ASN A 212 13.77 9.07 9.28
N ILE A 213 13.42 8.57 8.08
CA ILE A 213 14.25 7.64 7.32
C ILE A 213 15.23 8.47 6.49
N ARG A 214 16.52 8.23 6.72
CA ARG A 214 17.57 8.89 5.96
C ARG A 214 17.73 8.18 4.62
N VAL A 215 17.37 8.89 3.56
CA VAL A 215 17.58 8.50 2.17
C VAL A 215 18.62 9.45 1.59
N ASP A 216 19.82 8.92 1.38
CA ASP A 216 20.97 9.61 0.80
C ASP A 216 21.09 9.30 -0.69
N GLU A 217 21.84 10.14 -1.42
CA GLU A 217 22.32 9.91 -2.80
C GLU A 217 21.21 9.49 -3.79
N VAL A 218 20.63 10.44 -4.50
CA VAL A 218 19.71 10.18 -5.62
C VAL A 218 20.53 10.16 -6.90
N LYS A 219 20.79 8.97 -7.47
CA LYS A 219 21.49 8.83 -8.75
C LYS A 219 20.53 8.38 -9.84
N ASP A 220 20.55 9.09 -10.95
CA ASP A 220 19.83 8.73 -12.18
C ASP A 220 20.51 7.52 -12.83
N LEU A 221 19.75 6.46 -13.08
CA LEU A 221 20.18 5.26 -13.81
C LEU A 221 19.51 5.16 -15.18
N THR A 222 18.79 6.19 -15.62
CA THR A 222 18.02 6.17 -16.87
C THR A 222 18.93 5.94 -18.08
N THR A 223 18.50 5.02 -18.95
CA THR A 223 19.10 4.71 -20.25
C THR A 223 18.01 4.78 -21.33
N ASP A 224 18.33 4.38 -22.56
CA ASP A 224 17.32 4.22 -23.61
C ASP A 224 16.40 3.01 -23.37
N SER A 225 16.81 2.05 -22.52
CA SER A 225 16.07 0.82 -22.23
C SER A 225 15.29 0.82 -20.91
N LEU A 226 15.70 1.65 -19.95
CA LEU A 226 15.08 1.72 -18.63
C LEU A 226 15.03 3.14 -18.07
N GLU A 227 14.06 3.39 -17.21
CA GLU A 227 14.12 4.50 -16.25
C GLU A 227 14.48 3.94 -14.89
N GLY A 228 15.47 4.56 -14.23
CA GLY A 228 15.99 4.02 -13.00
C GLY A 228 16.43 5.09 -12.03
N LEU A 229 16.26 4.79 -10.74
CA LEU A 229 16.70 5.63 -9.65
C LEU A 229 17.41 4.77 -8.60
N GLU A 230 18.68 5.08 -8.34
CA GLU A 230 19.42 4.55 -7.21
C GLU A 230 19.28 5.51 -6.02
N VAL A 231 18.88 4.95 -4.87
CA VAL A 231 18.90 5.64 -3.58
C VAL A 231 19.60 4.79 -2.53
N THR A 232 20.27 5.41 -1.57
CA THR A 232 20.78 4.69 -0.40
C THR A 232 19.88 4.95 0.80
N ILE A 233 19.28 3.90 1.36
CA ILE A 233 18.63 3.97 2.66
C ILE A 233 19.70 3.73 3.72
N SER A 234 20.00 4.77 4.49
CA SER A 234 20.99 4.73 5.56
C SER A 234 20.28 4.68 6.91
N SER A 235 20.40 3.56 7.61
CA SER A 235 19.98 3.48 9.00
C SER A 235 21.09 2.86 9.85
N THR A 236 20.89 1.71 10.50
CA THR A 236 21.99 0.99 11.18
C THR A 236 22.79 0.17 10.16
N ARG A 237 22.10 -0.38 9.15
CA ARG A 237 22.69 -0.94 7.94
C ARG A 237 22.35 -0.02 6.76
N SER A 238 23.33 0.20 5.89
CA SER A 238 23.14 0.99 4.67
C SER A 238 22.83 0.06 3.51
N VAL A 239 21.68 0.27 2.87
CA VAL A 239 21.17 -0.57 1.77
C VAL A 239 20.94 0.31 0.55
N ARG A 240 21.53 -0.08 -0.58
CA ARG A 240 21.26 0.56 -1.87
C ARG A 240 19.98 -0.02 -2.47
N ILE A 241 19.10 0.85 -2.92
CA ILE A 241 17.87 0.47 -3.62
C ILE A 241 17.96 0.98 -5.04
N LEU A 242 17.80 0.08 -6.00
CA LEU A 242 17.70 0.41 -7.41
C LEU A 242 16.24 0.19 -7.81
N LEU A 243 15.51 1.29 -7.99
CA LEU A 243 14.15 1.29 -8.50
C LEU A 243 14.19 1.40 -10.02
N LEU A 244 13.79 0.35 -10.73
CA LEU A 244 13.88 0.25 -12.19
C LEU A 244 12.49 0.15 -12.83
N TYR A 245 12.36 0.70 -14.03
CA TYR A 245 11.20 0.51 -14.91
C TYR A 245 11.69 0.26 -16.32
N ARG A 246 11.43 -0.94 -16.84
CA ARG A 246 11.80 -1.31 -18.22
C ARG A 246 10.91 -0.58 -19.22
N LEU A 247 11.54 0.09 -20.19
CA LEU A 247 10.85 0.78 -21.27
C LEU A 247 10.44 -0.16 -22.39
N LYS A 248 9.37 0.21 -23.09
CA LYS A 248 8.93 -0.51 -24.29
C LYS A 248 10.04 -0.53 -25.33
N VAL A 249 10.16 -1.68 -26.00
CA VAL A 249 11.09 -1.89 -27.11
C VAL A 249 10.83 -0.84 -28.19
N SER A 250 11.91 -0.28 -28.73
CA SER A 250 11.87 0.71 -29.79
C SER A 250 13.09 0.56 -30.72
N VAL A 251 13.18 1.36 -31.77
CA VAL A 251 14.33 1.32 -32.69
C VAL A 251 15.64 1.64 -31.95
N SER A 252 15.62 2.54 -30.95
CA SER A 252 16.77 2.88 -30.12
C SER A 252 16.95 1.96 -28.90
N ASN A 253 16.00 1.07 -28.63
CA ASN A 253 16.00 0.15 -27.49
C ASN A 253 15.61 -1.26 -27.97
N PRO A 254 16.56 -2.05 -28.51
CA PRO A 254 16.27 -3.42 -28.92
C PRO A 254 15.90 -4.28 -27.70
N ARG A 255 15.23 -5.41 -27.95
CA ARG A 255 14.67 -6.27 -26.88
C ARG A 255 15.68 -6.60 -25.77
N ASP A 256 16.91 -6.93 -26.14
CA ASP A 256 17.96 -7.34 -25.20
C ASP A 256 18.66 -6.17 -24.47
N ALA A 257 18.45 -4.91 -24.90
CA ALA A 257 19.17 -3.76 -24.31
C ALA A 257 18.89 -3.58 -22.82
N PHE A 258 17.68 -3.87 -22.35
CA PHE A 258 17.36 -3.85 -20.93
C PHE A 258 18.20 -4.84 -20.11
N LEU A 259 18.37 -6.07 -20.60
CA LEU A 259 19.15 -7.08 -19.91
C LEU A 259 20.64 -6.73 -19.94
N ASN A 260 21.14 -6.16 -21.03
CA ASN A 260 22.52 -5.68 -21.10
C ASN A 260 22.76 -4.53 -20.11
N ASP A 261 21.88 -3.54 -20.06
CA ASP A 261 21.98 -2.42 -19.11
C ASP A 261 21.90 -2.92 -17.66
N LEU A 262 21.03 -3.90 -17.38
CA LEU A 262 20.93 -4.53 -16.06
C LEU A 262 22.22 -5.28 -15.68
N GLN A 263 22.84 -5.99 -16.63
CA GLN A 263 24.11 -6.66 -16.43
C GLN A 263 25.21 -5.67 -16.09
N ASP A 264 25.35 -4.58 -16.85
CA ASP A 264 26.33 -3.52 -16.60
C ASP A 264 26.15 -2.89 -15.21
N ILE A 265 24.89 -2.66 -14.81
CA ILE A 265 24.54 -2.20 -13.46
C ILE A 265 25.02 -3.21 -12.42
N LEU A 266 24.73 -4.50 -12.59
CA LEU A 266 25.10 -5.55 -11.65
C LEU A 266 26.62 -5.72 -11.51
N GLU A 267 27.37 -5.69 -12.60
CA GLU A 267 28.84 -5.72 -12.62
C GLU A 267 29.41 -4.54 -11.82
N CYS A 268 28.83 -3.35 -11.99
CA CYS A 268 29.17 -2.16 -11.21
C CYS A 268 28.79 -2.27 -9.72
N LEU A 269 27.79 -3.07 -9.35
CA LEU A 269 27.37 -3.25 -7.97
C LEU A 269 28.25 -4.22 -7.19
N ILE A 270 28.78 -5.28 -7.85
CA ILE A 270 29.66 -6.28 -7.22
C ILE A 270 30.88 -5.62 -6.57
N VAL A 271 31.49 -4.64 -7.24
CA VAL A 271 32.73 -4.00 -6.75
C VAL A 271 32.51 -3.02 -5.60
N LYS A 272 31.25 -2.72 -5.23
CA LYS A 272 30.92 -1.69 -4.25
C LYS A 272 30.50 -2.32 -2.91
N PRO A 273 30.93 -1.79 -1.76
CA PRO A 273 30.85 -2.48 -0.47
C PRO A 273 29.46 -2.57 0.19
N LYS A 274 28.44 -1.83 -0.28
CA LYS A 274 27.10 -1.87 0.36
C LYS A 274 26.21 -2.95 -0.24
N SER A 275 25.43 -3.65 0.58
CA SER A 275 24.33 -4.50 0.12
C SER A 275 23.32 -3.73 -0.73
N PHE A 276 22.61 -4.42 -1.63
CA PHE A 276 21.64 -3.81 -2.53
C PHE A 276 20.37 -4.63 -2.72
N ILE A 277 19.28 -3.94 -3.06
CA ILE A 277 18.02 -4.50 -3.54
C ILE A 277 17.73 -3.84 -4.88
N ILE A 278 17.40 -4.65 -5.88
CA ILE A 278 16.87 -4.17 -7.17
C ILE A 278 15.39 -4.48 -7.17
N LEU A 279 14.56 -3.50 -7.48
CA LEU A 279 13.12 -3.69 -7.51
C LEU A 279 12.49 -2.80 -8.57
N GLY A 280 11.34 -3.23 -9.08
CA GLY A 280 10.60 -2.44 -10.04
C GLY A 280 9.74 -3.27 -10.97
N ASP A 281 9.28 -2.63 -12.03
CA ASP A 281 8.54 -3.29 -13.11
C ASP A 281 9.49 -3.60 -14.26
N PHE A 282 9.75 -4.89 -14.43
CA PHE A 282 10.68 -5.42 -15.42
C PHE A 282 9.99 -5.67 -16.76
N ASN A 283 8.66 -5.67 -16.83
CA ASN A 283 7.91 -6.06 -18.03
C ASN A 283 8.45 -7.37 -18.66
N ILE A 284 8.79 -8.35 -17.81
CA ILE A 284 9.23 -9.71 -18.18
C ILE A 284 8.36 -10.68 -17.38
N HIS A 285 7.73 -11.64 -18.03
CA HIS A 285 6.88 -12.62 -17.36
C HIS A 285 7.72 -13.63 -16.59
N TRP A 286 7.99 -13.36 -15.31
CA TRP A 286 8.84 -14.20 -14.47
C TRP A 286 8.25 -15.59 -14.20
N ASP A 287 6.92 -15.66 -14.19
CA ASP A 287 6.11 -16.86 -13.99
C ASP A 287 6.09 -17.80 -15.20
N VAL A 288 6.52 -17.34 -16.38
CA VAL A 288 6.48 -18.13 -17.62
C VAL A 288 7.85 -18.75 -17.88
N GLU A 289 8.03 -20.02 -17.52
CA GLU A 289 9.33 -20.73 -17.66
C GLU A 289 9.88 -20.76 -19.09
N ALA A 290 8.99 -20.81 -20.09
CA ALA A 290 9.36 -20.83 -21.51
C ALA A 290 9.75 -19.45 -22.08
N ASP A 291 9.57 -18.37 -21.30
CA ASP A 291 9.93 -17.02 -21.74
C ASP A 291 11.46 -16.88 -21.84
N ARG A 292 11.94 -16.47 -23.02
CA ARG A 292 13.38 -16.34 -23.31
C ARG A 292 14.05 -15.24 -22.49
N GLU A 293 13.34 -14.15 -22.24
CA GLU A 293 13.85 -13.03 -21.45
C GLU A 293 13.89 -13.41 -19.97
N ARG A 294 12.91 -14.18 -19.51
CA ARG A 294 12.93 -14.81 -18.17
C ARG A 294 14.13 -15.74 -18.01
N MET A 295 14.41 -16.61 -18.97
CA MET A 295 15.58 -17.51 -18.90
C MET A 295 16.89 -16.73 -18.77
N LYS A 296 17.11 -15.72 -19.62
CA LYS A 296 18.30 -14.84 -19.53
C LYS A 296 18.39 -14.10 -18.20
N LEU A 297 17.27 -13.58 -17.70
CA LEU A 297 17.23 -12.91 -16.40
C LEU A 297 17.50 -13.87 -15.24
N LEU A 298 17.03 -15.12 -15.32
CA LEU A 298 17.33 -16.15 -14.34
C LEU A 298 18.82 -16.52 -14.36
N ASP A 299 19.41 -16.79 -15.52
CA ASP A 299 20.83 -17.12 -15.64
C ASP A 299 21.70 -16.00 -15.03
N MET A 300 21.30 -14.74 -15.27
CA MET A 300 21.94 -13.57 -14.67
C MET A 300 21.70 -13.52 -13.15
N ALA A 301 20.48 -13.74 -12.67
CA ALA A 301 20.20 -13.76 -11.24
C ALA A 301 21.06 -14.83 -10.54
N GLU A 302 21.17 -16.03 -11.09
CA GLU A 302 21.99 -17.12 -10.56
C GLU A 302 23.48 -16.77 -10.55
N ALA A 303 24.01 -16.22 -11.66
CA ALA A 303 25.41 -15.81 -11.76
C ALA A 303 25.79 -14.75 -10.71
N PHE A 304 24.86 -13.85 -10.38
CA PHE A 304 25.06 -12.80 -9.38
C PHE A 304 24.58 -13.19 -7.97
N GLN A 305 24.14 -14.44 -7.77
CA GLN A 305 23.56 -14.98 -6.52
C GLN A 305 22.40 -14.13 -6.01
N LEU A 306 21.49 -13.75 -6.90
CA LEU A 306 20.28 -13.00 -6.59
C LEU A 306 19.09 -13.94 -6.44
N VAL A 307 18.27 -13.67 -5.44
CA VAL A 307 17.00 -14.33 -5.19
C VAL A 307 15.88 -13.37 -5.52
N GLN A 308 14.88 -13.85 -6.25
CA GLN A 308 13.62 -13.16 -6.50
C GLN A 308 12.65 -13.46 -5.35
N HIS A 309 12.00 -12.42 -4.83
CA HIS A 309 11.15 -12.52 -3.62
C HIS A 309 9.64 -12.46 -3.89
N VAL A 310 9.20 -12.04 -5.08
CA VAL A 310 7.78 -11.82 -5.37
C VAL A 310 7.12 -13.11 -5.88
N THR A 311 6.13 -13.62 -5.16
CA THR A 311 5.39 -14.81 -5.58
C THR A 311 4.00 -14.41 -6.07
N GLY A 312 3.53 -15.02 -7.16
CA GLY A 312 2.18 -14.81 -7.73
C GLY A 312 2.02 -13.54 -8.59
N ALA A 313 0.81 -13.37 -9.14
CA ALA A 313 0.53 -12.37 -10.16
C ALA A 313 0.49 -10.93 -9.62
N THR A 314 1.34 -10.07 -10.19
CA THR A 314 1.40 -8.64 -9.86
C THR A 314 0.57 -7.80 -10.84
N HIS A 315 0.30 -8.30 -12.04
CA HIS A 315 -0.53 -7.63 -13.05
C HIS A 315 -1.91 -8.30 -13.18
N ARG A 316 -2.94 -7.53 -13.57
CA ARG A 316 -4.32 -8.06 -13.72
C ARG A 316 -4.44 -9.22 -14.70
N ASP A 317 -3.52 -9.27 -15.67
CA ASP A 317 -3.50 -10.30 -16.71
C ASP A 317 -2.93 -11.65 -16.19
N GLY A 318 -2.54 -11.71 -14.91
CA GLY A 318 -2.13 -12.95 -14.25
C GLY A 318 -0.63 -13.20 -14.21
N HIS A 319 0.19 -12.24 -14.64
CA HIS A 319 1.65 -12.39 -14.71
C HIS A 319 2.40 -11.69 -13.57
N THR A 320 3.59 -12.19 -13.27
CA THR A 320 4.54 -11.63 -12.31
C THR A 320 5.59 -10.82 -13.08
N ILE A 321 5.41 -9.50 -13.14
CA ILE A 321 6.30 -8.59 -13.87
C ILE A 321 6.97 -7.55 -12.96
N ASP A 322 6.41 -7.36 -11.76
CA ASP A 322 7.01 -6.53 -10.73
C ASP A 322 7.89 -7.41 -9.83
N LEU A 323 9.20 -7.17 -9.84
CA LEU A 323 10.19 -8.04 -9.19
C LEU A 323 10.91 -7.32 -8.06
N ILE A 324 11.35 -8.09 -7.08
CA ILE A 324 12.26 -7.67 -6.01
C ILE A 324 13.39 -8.71 -5.99
N LEU A 325 14.62 -8.27 -6.21
CA LEU A 325 15.83 -9.07 -6.26
C LEU A 325 16.80 -8.60 -5.17
N SER A 326 17.37 -9.53 -4.41
CA SER A 326 18.47 -9.25 -3.48
C SER A 326 19.47 -10.39 -3.49
N ARG A 327 20.70 -10.13 -3.04
CA ARG A 327 21.71 -11.20 -2.88
C ARG A 327 21.24 -12.25 -1.87
N ASP A 328 21.48 -13.52 -2.17
CA ASP A 328 21.27 -14.62 -1.24
C ASP A 328 22.19 -14.48 -0.01
N GLY A 329 21.68 -14.84 1.17
CA GLY A 329 22.40 -14.72 2.44
C GLY A 329 22.53 -13.30 3.02
N ASP A 330 22.27 -12.24 2.25
CA ASP A 330 22.30 -10.86 2.76
C ASP A 330 21.10 -10.56 3.70
N ASN A 331 20.05 -11.39 3.69
CA ASN A 331 18.84 -11.29 4.53
C ASN A 331 18.21 -9.88 4.51
N LEU A 332 18.11 -9.29 3.33
CA LEU A 332 17.64 -7.90 3.14
C LEU A 332 16.13 -7.77 2.98
N VAL A 333 15.47 -8.78 2.41
CA VAL A 333 14.05 -8.73 2.05
C VAL A 333 13.32 -9.85 2.77
N ALA A 334 12.17 -9.54 3.34
CA ALA A 334 11.22 -10.49 3.92
C ALA A 334 9.79 -10.05 3.66
N ASP A 335 8.85 -10.95 3.92
CA ASP A 335 7.41 -10.69 3.89
C ASP A 335 6.94 -10.05 2.56
N ALA A 336 7.43 -10.56 1.43
CA ALA A 336 6.98 -10.09 0.12
C ALA A 336 5.59 -10.67 -0.20
N PHE A 337 4.55 -9.82 -0.16
CA PHE A 337 3.18 -10.24 -0.46
C PHE A 337 2.39 -9.15 -1.19
N HIS A 338 1.29 -9.56 -1.84
CA HIS A 338 0.45 -8.65 -2.59
C HIS A 338 -0.47 -7.82 -1.71
N GLY A 339 -0.52 -6.53 -1.99
CA GLY A 339 -1.51 -5.61 -1.47
C GLY A 339 -2.66 -5.33 -2.44
N LEU A 340 -3.22 -4.15 -2.28
CA LEU A 340 -4.30 -3.60 -3.10
C LEU A 340 -3.88 -3.41 -4.55
N GLN A 341 -4.82 -3.66 -5.46
CA GLN A 341 -4.71 -3.28 -6.87
C GLN A 341 -5.01 -1.78 -7.03
N ILE A 342 -3.97 -0.98 -7.26
CA ILE A 342 -4.06 0.49 -7.41
C ILE A 342 -4.28 0.89 -8.87
N SER A 343 -3.72 0.12 -9.78
CA SER A 343 -3.81 0.30 -11.24
C SER A 343 -4.19 -1.06 -11.86
N ASP A 344 -3.69 -1.36 -13.04
CA ASP A 344 -3.61 -2.73 -13.52
C ASP A 344 -2.55 -3.58 -12.82
N HIS A 345 -1.73 -2.96 -11.97
CA HIS A 345 -0.81 -3.62 -11.07
C HIS A 345 -1.31 -3.63 -9.62
N ARG A 346 -0.91 -4.68 -8.92
CA ARG A 346 -1.02 -4.84 -7.48
C ARG A 346 0.20 -4.24 -6.80
N ALA A 347 -0.03 -3.54 -5.70
CA ALA A 347 1.05 -3.17 -4.81
C ALA A 347 1.74 -4.45 -4.26
N VAL A 348 3.05 -4.39 -4.07
CA VAL A 348 3.82 -5.44 -3.40
C VAL A 348 4.36 -4.88 -2.09
N HIS A 349 3.92 -5.43 -0.96
CA HIS A 349 4.42 -5.11 0.37
C HIS A 349 5.62 -5.97 0.66
N PHE A 350 6.61 -5.42 1.37
CA PHE A 350 7.79 -6.15 1.79
C PHE A 350 8.50 -5.41 2.92
N SER A 351 9.39 -6.11 3.60
CA SER A 351 10.21 -5.57 4.69
C SER A 351 11.67 -5.48 4.24
N ILE A 352 12.34 -4.36 4.53
CA ILE A 352 13.77 -4.16 4.26
C ILE A 352 14.57 -4.22 5.57
N ASN A 353 15.53 -5.14 5.64
CA ASN A 353 16.47 -5.23 6.75
C ASN A 353 17.59 -4.19 6.62
N ALA A 354 17.25 -2.95 6.97
CA ALA A 354 18.22 -1.87 7.19
C ALA A 354 18.30 -1.44 8.67
N ALA A 355 17.55 -2.13 9.54
CA ALA A 355 17.22 -1.83 10.94
C ALA A 355 16.93 -0.34 11.22
N LYS A 356 15.64 -0.01 11.40
CA LYS A 356 15.11 1.35 11.53
C LYS A 356 15.86 2.19 12.57
N PRO A 357 16.03 3.50 12.31
CA PRO A 357 16.66 4.38 13.26
C PRO A 357 15.76 4.50 14.49
N HIS A 358 16.36 4.57 15.67
CA HIS A 358 15.59 4.77 16.90
C HIS A 358 14.83 6.11 16.81
N PRO A 359 13.54 6.17 17.18
CA PRO A 359 12.78 7.41 17.14
C PRO A 359 13.54 8.51 17.91
N PRO A 360 13.64 9.73 17.36
CA PRO A 360 14.33 10.82 18.04
C PRO A 360 13.65 11.08 19.38
N ARG A 361 14.39 10.88 20.47
CA ARG A 361 13.89 11.16 21.83
C ARG A 361 13.79 12.67 22.01
N LYS A 362 12.56 13.20 22.11
CA LYS A 362 12.35 14.58 22.55
C LYS A 362 12.37 14.63 24.07
N LYS A 363 13.32 15.36 24.64
CA LYS A 363 13.30 15.71 26.07
C LYS A 363 12.31 16.87 26.25
N ILE A 364 11.11 16.55 26.72
CA ILE A 364 10.12 17.58 27.07
C ILE A 364 10.40 17.99 28.51
N THR A 365 10.82 19.24 28.70
CA THR A 365 10.88 19.86 30.03
C THR A 365 9.55 20.54 30.31
N PHE A 366 8.89 20.12 31.39
CA PHE A 366 7.70 20.78 31.89
C PHE A 366 8.00 21.39 33.25
N ARG A 367 7.45 22.57 33.52
CA ARG A 367 7.51 23.17 34.85
C ARG A 367 6.54 22.41 35.75
N LYS A 368 6.97 22.03 36.96
CA LYS A 368 6.06 21.45 37.95
C LYS A 368 4.94 22.48 38.22
N LEU A 369 3.67 22.09 38.07
CA LEU A 369 2.50 22.98 38.28
C LEU A 369 2.55 23.72 39.62
N ARG A 370 3.03 23.06 40.68
CA ARG A 370 3.23 23.63 42.02
C ARG A 370 4.26 24.78 42.10
N ASN A 371 5.14 24.91 41.11
CA ASN A 371 6.18 25.95 41.05
C ASN A 371 5.84 27.04 40.03
N VAL A 372 4.59 27.08 39.54
CA VAL A 372 4.16 28.10 38.59
C VAL A 372 3.89 29.40 39.34
N VAL A 373 4.69 30.42 39.06
CA VAL A 373 4.44 31.78 39.52
C VAL A 373 3.26 32.34 38.72
N GLN A 374 2.08 32.43 39.33
CA GLN A 374 0.83 32.82 38.68
C GLN A 374 0.90 34.18 37.98
N VAL A 375 1.67 35.13 38.54
CA VAL A 375 1.83 36.48 37.99
C VAL A 375 2.61 36.47 36.67
N ALA A 376 3.65 35.63 36.57
CA ALA A 376 4.41 35.45 35.34
C ALA A 376 3.57 34.72 34.27
N LEU A 377 2.84 33.68 34.66
CA LEU A 377 1.97 32.94 33.74
C LEU A 377 0.86 33.84 33.15
N LYS A 378 0.26 34.73 33.94
CA LYS A 378 -0.75 35.70 33.44
C LYS A 378 -0.17 36.71 32.45
N ARG A 379 1.14 36.99 32.49
CA ARG A 379 1.81 37.85 31.51
C ARG A 379 2.09 37.12 30.20
N ASP A 380 2.48 35.85 30.27
CA ASP A 380 2.79 35.02 29.09
C ASP A 380 1.54 34.60 28.29
N LEU A 381 0.35 34.65 28.90
CA LEU A 381 -0.94 34.29 28.28
C LEU A 381 -1.69 35.47 27.63
N ARG A 382 -1.11 36.68 27.64
CA ARG A 382 -1.60 37.85 26.91
C ARG A 382 -0.79 38.02 25.64
#